data_AF-A0A937V7W1-F1
#
_entry.id   AF-A0A937V7W1-F1
#
_cell.length_a   1.000
_cell.length_b   1.000
_cell.length_c   1.000
_cell.angle_alpha   90.00
_cell.angle_beta   90.00
_cell.angle_gamma   90.00
#
_symmetry.space_group_name_H-M   'P 1'
#
loop_
_entity.id
_entity.type
_entity.pdbx_description
1 polymer ?
#
loop_
_entity_poly.entity_id
_entity_poly.type
_entity_poly.pdbx_seq_one_letter_code
_entity_poly.pdbx_strand_id
1 'polypeptide(L)'
;MPSTYAEAYRLADRLETLCEPYRQNAISWLSLCTQTPMDNPRADMLRFLSVLNPIVRETFVLHAGRVLDEAVRYFGVKHGDTSPLRPIDPAGAHQPMIGQPA
;
A
#
# COMPACT_ATOMS: atom_id res chain seq x y z
N MET A 1 -21.26 -5.10 8.96
CA MET A 1 -20.01 -4.32 9.00
C MET A 1 -18.95 -5.11 9.75
N PRO A 2 -17.73 -5.29 9.21
CA PRO A 2 -16.65 -5.89 9.98
C PRO A 2 -16.34 -5.06 11.23
N SER A 3 -15.83 -5.71 12.29
CA SER A 3 -15.45 -5.00 13.50
C SER A 3 -14.24 -4.11 13.26
N THR A 4 -14.17 -2.96 13.94
CA THR A 4 -13.02 -2.04 13.87
C THR A 4 -11.69 -2.74 14.15
N TYR A 5 -11.70 -3.77 15.00
CA TYR A 5 -10.55 -4.64 15.25
C TYR A 5 -10.07 -5.37 13.98
N ALA A 6 -10.99 -6.03 13.27
CA ALA A 6 -10.66 -6.74 12.04
C ALA A 6 -10.18 -5.80 10.94
N GLU A 7 -10.72 -4.57 10.87
CA GLU A 7 -10.26 -3.54 9.94
C GLU A 7 -8.84 -3.08 10.23
N ALA A 8 -8.56 -2.72 11.49
CA ALA A 8 -7.23 -2.30 11.91
C ALA A 8 -6.17 -3.37 11.64
N TYR A 9 -6.47 -4.62 12.00
CA TYR A 9 -5.53 -5.73 11.82
C TYR A 9 -5.27 -6.00 10.34
N ARG A 10 -6.30 -5.96 9.49
CA ARG A 10 -6.13 -6.15 8.05
C ARG A 10 -5.28 -5.05 7.41
N LEU A 11 -5.36 -3.80 7.86
CA LEU A 11 -4.49 -2.75 7.35
C LEU A 11 -3.04 -2.97 7.83
N ALA A 12 -2.85 -3.30 9.11
CA ALA A 12 -1.54 -3.57 9.68
C ALA A 12 -0.86 -4.81 9.03
N ASP A 13 -1.60 -5.88 8.77
CA ASP A 13 -1.09 -7.09 8.12
C ASP A 13 -0.47 -6.78 6.74
N ARG A 14 -1.03 -5.84 5.98
CA ARG A 14 -0.46 -5.41 4.70
C ARG A 14 0.87 -4.69 4.84
N LEU A 15 1.12 -4.01 5.95
CA LEU A 15 2.40 -3.38 6.20
C LEU A 15 3.48 -4.43 6.44
N GLU A 16 3.13 -5.51 7.14
CA GLU A 16 4.04 -6.63 7.41
C GLU A 16 4.43 -7.40 6.15
N THR A 17 3.62 -7.37 5.10
CA THR A 17 3.92 -8.03 3.82
C THR A 17 4.79 -7.19 2.88
N LEU A 18 5.02 -5.90 3.18
CA LEU A 18 5.89 -5.04 2.37
C LEU A 18 7.37 -5.30 2.67
N CYS A 19 8.21 -5.26 1.64
CA CYS A 19 9.66 -5.25 1.84
C CYS A 19 10.14 -3.85 2.24
N GLU A 20 11.31 -3.78 2.88
CA GLU A 20 11.97 -2.50 3.11
C GLU A 20 12.55 -1.94 1.79
N PRO A 21 12.54 -0.61 1.58
CA PRO A 21 12.12 0.45 2.51
C PRO A 21 10.61 0.79 2.46
N TYR A 22 9.83 0.07 1.64
CA TYR A 22 8.43 0.41 1.37
C TYR A 22 7.52 0.21 2.58
N ARG A 23 7.85 -0.76 3.44
CA ARG A 23 7.21 -0.92 4.74
C ARG A 23 7.37 0.35 5.59
N GLN A 24 8.59 0.84 5.79
CA GLN A 24 8.80 2.07 6.57
C GLN A 24 8.17 3.31 5.92
N ASN A 25 8.15 3.38 4.58
CA ASN A 25 7.46 4.45 3.86
C ASN A 25 5.94 4.41 4.10
N ALA A 26 5.33 3.23 4.06
CA ALA A 26 3.90 3.06 4.33
C ALA A 26 3.54 3.39 5.79
N ILE A 27 4.39 3.01 6.75
CA ILE A 27 4.24 3.41 8.17
C ILE A 27 4.30 4.93 8.31
N SER A 28 5.27 5.58 7.64
CA SER A 28 5.42 7.05 7.68
C SER A 28 4.22 7.76 7.06
N TRP A 29 3.72 7.25 5.92
CA TRP A 29 2.52 7.76 5.27
C TRP A 29 1.28 7.62 6.17
N LEU A 30 1.07 6.47 6.81
CA LEU A 30 -0.04 6.29 7.76
C LEU A 30 0.08 7.20 8.97
N SER A 31 1.29 7.42 9.49
CA SER A 31 1.53 8.36 10.58
C SER A 31 1.09 9.78 10.20
N LEU A 32 1.40 10.23 8.98
CA LEU A 32 0.95 11.51 8.45
C LEU A 32 -0.58 11.57 8.28
N CYS A 33 -1.20 10.54 7.70
CA CYS A 33 -2.65 10.52 7.48
C CYS A 33 -3.46 10.53 8.78
N THR A 34 -2.95 9.85 9.81
CA THR A 34 -3.62 9.71 11.12
C THR A 34 -3.20 10.78 12.13
N GLN A 35 -2.17 11.56 11.81
CA GLN A 35 -1.50 12.50 12.72
C GLN A 35 -1.09 11.84 14.04
N THR A 36 -0.74 10.55 13.99
CA THR A 36 -0.42 9.72 15.15
C THR A 36 0.80 8.86 14.83
N PRO A 37 1.81 8.75 15.72
CA PRO A 37 2.91 7.81 15.53
C PRO A 37 2.41 6.38 15.30
N MET A 38 3.00 5.67 14.32
CA MET A 38 2.65 4.28 13.96
C MET A 38 3.75 3.31 14.36
N ASP A 39 4.16 3.37 15.63
CA ASP A 39 5.23 2.52 16.18
C ASP A 39 4.75 1.07 16.36
N ASN A 40 3.46 0.90 16.69
CA ASN A 40 2.78 -0.40 16.72
C ASN A 40 1.53 -0.33 15.82
N PRO A 41 1.67 -0.63 14.52
CA PRO A 41 0.60 -0.40 13.55
C PRO A 41 -0.74 -1.07 13.90
N ARG A 42 -0.74 -2.23 14.55
CA ARG A 42 -2.01 -2.88 14.98
C ARG A 42 -2.71 -2.06 16.06
N ALA A 43 -1.98 -1.72 17.12
CA ALA A 43 -2.55 -1.02 18.27
C ALA A 43 -2.92 0.42 17.92
N ASP A 44 -2.06 1.10 17.16
CA ASP A 44 -2.24 2.52 16.83
C ASP A 44 -3.34 2.71 15.78
N MET A 45 -3.44 1.82 14.79
CA MET A 45 -4.57 1.81 13.85
C MET A 45 -5.89 1.51 14.57
N LEU A 46 -5.91 0.55 15.49
CA LEU A 46 -7.13 0.24 16.26
C LEU A 46 -7.59 1.46 17.06
N ARG A 47 -6.67 2.13 17.75
CA ARG A 47 -6.96 3.34 18.52
C ARG A 47 -7.51 4.44 17.62
N PHE A 48 -6.85 4.71 16.49
CA PHE A 48 -7.29 5.70 15.52
C PHE A 48 -8.71 5.40 15.00
N LEU A 49 -8.95 4.20 14.48
CA LEU A 49 -10.25 3.84 13.93
C LEU A 49 -11.37 3.83 14.99
N SER A 50 -11.05 3.55 16.25
CA SER A 50 -12.04 3.51 17.34
C SER A 50 -12.64 4.87 17.68
N VAL A 51 -11.90 5.96 17.45
CA VAL A 51 -12.35 7.33 17.76
C VAL A 51 -13.02 8.03 16.57
N LEU A 52 -12.88 7.48 15.36
CA LEU A 52 -13.49 8.04 14.17
C LEU A 52 -15.01 7.85 14.14
N ASN A 53 -15.70 8.85 13.58
CA ASN A 53 -17.08 8.69 13.15
C ASN A 53 -17.20 7.46 12.22
N PRO A 54 -18.24 6.61 12.36
CA PRO A 54 -18.37 5.37 11.57
C PRO A 54 -18.24 5.54 10.05
N ILE A 55 -18.80 6.61 9.48
CA ILE A 55 -18.77 6.86 8.02
C ILE A 55 -17.35 7.23 7.58
N VAL A 56 -16.68 8.08 8.38
CA VAL A 56 -15.29 8.47 8.13
C VAL A 56 -14.35 7.27 8.27
N ARG A 57 -14.57 6.42 9.28
CA ARG A 57 -13.83 5.17 9.47
C ARG A 57 -13.94 4.27 8.24
N GLU A 58 -15.17 4.01 7.77
CA GLU A 58 -15.40 3.13 6.62
C GLU A 58 -14.70 3.66 5.36
N THR A 59 -14.82 4.97 5.13
CA THR A 59 -14.16 5.66 4.01
C THR A 59 -12.64 5.56 4.11
N PHE A 60 -12.07 5.79 5.30
CA PHE A 60 -10.64 5.66 5.54
C PHE A 60 -10.15 4.24 5.29
N VAL A 61 -10.81 3.22 5.87
CA VAL A 61 -10.43 1.81 5.72
C VAL A 61 -10.47 1.39 4.25
N LEU A 62 -11.48 1.82 3.49
CA LEU A 62 -11.59 1.53 2.07
C LEU A 62 -10.43 2.14 1.27
N HIS A 63 -10.16 3.44 1.45
CA HIS A 63 -9.13 4.13 0.66
C HIS A 63 -7.72 3.72 1.08
N ALA A 64 -7.44 3.65 2.38
CA ALA A 64 -6.14 3.22 2.87
C ALA A 64 -5.87 1.76 2.48
N GLY A 65 -6.89 0.90 2.56
CA GLY A 65 -6.81 -0.49 2.10
C GLY A 65 -6.40 -0.59 0.64
N ARG A 66 -7.02 0.19 -0.26
CA ARG A 66 -6.67 0.20 -1.70
C ARG A 66 -5.23 0.63 -1.96
N VAL A 67 -4.75 1.68 -1.28
CA VAL A 67 -3.36 2.13 -1.43
C VAL A 67 -2.38 1.05 -0.97
N LEU A 68 -2.65 0.42 0.17
CA LEU A 68 -1.81 -0.65 0.69
C LEU A 68 -1.88 -1.92 -0.17
N ASP A 69 -3.04 -2.28 -0.71
CA ASP A 69 -3.19 -3.40 -1.64
C ASP A 69 -2.33 -3.19 -2.90
N GLU A 70 -2.29 -1.96 -3.43
CA GLU A 70 -1.44 -1.60 -4.57
C GLU A 70 0.05 -1.66 -4.20
N ALA A 71 0.41 -1.12 -3.02
CA ALA A 71 1.77 -1.18 -2.53
C ALA A 71 2.24 -2.63 -2.36
N VAL A 72 1.41 -3.51 -1.81
CA VAL A 72 1.72 -4.94 -1.66
C VAL A 72 1.87 -5.61 -3.02
N ARG A 73 1.05 -5.26 -4.01
CA ARG A 73 1.16 -5.83 -5.37
C ARG A 73 2.53 -5.57 -5.99
N TYR A 74 3.07 -4.36 -5.83
CA TYR A 74 4.35 -3.98 -6.44
C TYR A 74 5.56 -4.24 -5.56
N PHE A 75 5.43 -4.08 -4.24
CA PHE A 75 6.53 -4.02 -3.28
C PHE A 75 6.39 -5.04 -2.15
N GLY A 76 5.44 -5.97 -2.25
CA GLY A 76 5.29 -7.05 -1.28
C GLY A 76 6.38 -8.12 -1.40
N VAL A 77 6.65 -8.81 -0.30
CA VAL A 77 7.51 -10.00 -0.28
C VAL A 77 6.84 -11.11 -1.08
N LYS A 78 7.34 -11.38 -2.29
CA LYS A 78 6.93 -12.56 -3.05
C LYS A 78 7.59 -13.78 -2.42
N HIS A 79 6.82 -14.65 -1.78
CA HIS A 79 7.27 -16.02 -1.54
C HIS A 79 7.45 -16.70 -2.91
N GLY A 80 8.67 -16.61 -3.48
CA GLY A 80 9.09 -17.41 -4.63
C GLY A 80 9.56 -16.69 -5.89
N ASP A 81 9.48 -15.36 -6.00
CA ASP A 81 9.84 -14.68 -7.25
C ASP A 81 10.86 -13.55 -7.00
N THR A 82 12.14 -13.90 -7.16
CA THR A 82 13.18 -12.95 -7.57
C THR A 82 12.90 -12.53 -9.02
N SER A 83 11.88 -11.72 -9.24
CA SER A 83 11.68 -11.06 -10.52
C SER A 83 11.68 -9.56 -10.26
N PRO A 84 12.77 -8.85 -10.60
CA PRO A 84 12.81 -7.40 -10.45
C PRO A 84 11.67 -6.81 -11.25
N LEU A 85 10.99 -5.85 -10.64
CA LEU A 85 9.98 -4.98 -11.24
C LEU A 85 10.27 -4.80 -12.74
N ARG A 86 9.34 -5.24 -13.61
CA ARG A 86 9.41 -4.87 -15.02
C ARG A 86 9.49 -3.34 -15.07
N PRO A 87 10.47 -2.76 -15.79
CA PRO A 87 10.49 -1.32 -16.01
C PRO A 87 9.13 -0.89 -16.57
N ILE A 88 8.54 0.15 -16.01
CA ILE A 88 7.48 0.88 -16.69
C ILE A 88 8.19 1.56 -17.86
N ASP A 89 7.99 1.06 -19.08
CA ASP A 89 8.48 1.73 -20.29
C ASP A 89 7.86 3.12 -20.35
N PRO A 90 8.63 4.22 -20.22
CA PRO A 90 8.12 5.57 -20.44
C PRO A 90 7.95 5.86 -21.94
N ALA A 91 8.36 4.92 -22.80
CA ALA A 91 8.47 5.07 -24.24
C ALA A 91 7.27 4.43 -24.98
N GLY A 92 6.06 4.86 -24.63
CA GLY A 92 4.88 4.72 -25.50
C GLY A 92 4.85 5.74 -26.65
N ALA A 93 5.99 6.35 -27.00
CA ALA A 93 6.09 7.38 -28.02
C ALA A 93 6.88 6.86 -29.23
N HIS A 94 6.13 6.56 -30.29
CA HIS A 94 6.57 6.43 -31.68
C HIS A 94 7.67 5.39 -32.00
N GLN A 95 7.27 4.25 -32.55
CA GLN A 95 8.10 3.55 -33.52
C GLN A 95 8.01 4.31 -34.87
N PRO A 96 9.09 4.90 -35.41
CA PRO A 96 9.15 5.16 -36.84
C PRO A 96 9.48 3.84 -37.56
N MET A 97 8.67 3.49 -38.55
CA MET A 97 8.97 2.44 -39.52
C MET A 97 10.24 2.84 -40.29
N ILE A 98 11.40 2.32 -39.88
CA ILE A 98 12.65 2.46 -40.63
C ILE A 98 12.72 1.30 -41.63
N GLY A 99 12.80 1.66 -42.90
CA GLY A 99 12.78 0.76 -44.05
C GLY A 99 13.91 -0.27 -44.07
N GLN A 100 13.60 -1.41 -44.67
CA GLN A 100 14.58 -2.43 -45.07
C GLN A 100 15.49 -1.90 -46.18
N PRO A 101 16.81 -2.19 -46.13
CA PRO A 101 17.69 -2.02 -47.27
C PRO A 101 17.89 -3.32 -48.06
N ALA A 102 18.07 -3.10 -49.37
CA ALA A 102 18.61 -3.94 -50.45
C ALA A 102 17.82 -5.17 -50.90
#